data_AF-U9UUH2-F1
#
_entry.id   AF-U9UUH2-F1
#
_cell.length_a   1.000
_cell.length_b   1.000
_cell.length_c   1.000
_cell.angle_alpha   90.00
_cell.angle_beta   90.00
_cell.angle_gamma   90.00
#
_symmetry.space_group_name_H-M   'P 1'
#
loop_
_entity.id
_entity.type
_entity.pdbx_description
1 polymer ?
#
loop_
_entity_poly.entity_id
_entity_poly.type
_entity_poly.pdbx_seq_one_letter_code
_entity_poly.pdbx_strand_id
1 'polypeptide(L)'
;MDLTKGLLRDICKLYYESDDYNVCITVGGEDEGIETETFKAHSVILRSRSKYFQNVLSNKNDEVKKDGEFFLLKKPNIYPDVFRL
;
A
#
# COMPACT_ATOMS: atom_id res chain seq x y z
N MET A 1 18.66 -0.87 -25.88
CA MET A 1 17.27 -0.40 -25.99
C MET A 1 16.85 0.04 -24.60
N ASP A 2 16.49 1.31 -24.43
CA ASP A 2 16.05 1.83 -23.13
C ASP A 2 14.59 1.41 -22.88
N LEU A 3 14.39 0.49 -21.94
CA LEU A 3 13.08 -0.04 -21.57
C LEU A 3 12.39 0.78 -20.47
N THR A 4 13.05 1.81 -19.93
CA THR A 4 12.61 2.53 -18.73
C THR A 4 11.24 3.20 -18.90
N LYS A 5 11.01 3.81 -20.07
CA LYS A 5 9.73 4.48 -20.37
C LYS A 5 8.57 3.49 -20.54
N GLY A 6 8.84 2.30 -21.09
CA GLY A 6 7.86 1.23 -21.21
C GLY A 6 7.47 0.72 -19.82
N LEU A 7 8.48 0.35 -19.03
CA LEU A 7 8.29 -0.13 -17.67
C LEU A 7 7.53 0.88 -16.79
N LEU A 8 7.87 2.17 -16.86
CA LEU A 8 7.18 3.21 -16.10
C LEU A 8 5.69 3.28 -16.47
N ARG A 9 5.37 3.19 -17.77
CA ARG A 9 3.98 3.19 -18.25
C ARG A 9 3.21 1.98 -17.75
N ASP A 10 3.84 0.81 -17.77
CA ASP A 10 3.21 -0.43 -17.30
C ASP A 10 2.97 -0.41 -15.79
N ILE A 11 3.92 0.14 -15.00
CA ILE A 11 3.72 0.35 -13.55
C ILE A 11 2.62 1.38 -13.28
N CYS A 12 2.52 2.47 -14.05
CA CYS A 12 1.43 3.42 -13.90
C CYS A 12 0.06 2.76 -14.13
N LYS A 13 -0.06 1.84 -15.09
CA LYS A 13 -1.30 1.08 -15.30
C LYS A 13 -1.65 0.21 -14.09
N LEU A 14 -0.66 -0.40 -13.45
CA LEU A 14 -0.90 -1.13 -12.19
C LEU A 14 -1.46 -0.19 -11.11
N TYR A 15 -1.07 1.07 -11.06
CA TYR A 15 -1.62 2.01 -10.09
C TYR A 15 -3.07 2.41 -10.38
N TYR A 16 -3.43 2.63 -11.64
CA TYR A 16 -4.76 3.17 -12.02
C TYR A 16 -5.81 2.09 -12.31
N GLU A 17 -5.42 0.92 -12.81
CA GLU A 17 -6.33 -0.03 -13.48
C GLU A 17 -6.25 -1.47 -12.93
N SER A 18 -5.34 -1.76 -12.02
CA SER A 18 -5.13 -3.13 -11.53
C SER A 18 -6.21 -3.62 -10.57
N ASP A 19 -6.62 -4.88 -10.76
CA ASP A 19 -7.41 -5.68 -9.83
C ASP A 19 -6.58 -6.73 -9.05
N ASP A 20 -5.28 -6.86 -9.32
CA ASP A 20 -4.33 -7.81 -8.71
C ASP A 20 -3.60 -7.29 -7.45
N TYR A 21 -4.19 -6.30 -6.76
CA TYR A 21 -3.62 -5.77 -5.52
C TYR A 21 -3.59 -6.86 -4.43
N ASN A 22 -2.55 -6.81 -3.59
CA ASN A 22 -2.39 -7.74 -2.46
C ASN A 22 -2.08 -7.04 -1.13
N VAL A 23 -2.20 -5.71 -1.09
CA VAL A 23 -2.05 -4.91 0.13
C VAL A 23 -3.27 -4.02 0.29
N CYS A 24 -3.85 -4.02 1.50
CA CYS A 24 -4.86 -3.07 1.93
C CYS A 24 -4.31 -2.28 3.12
N ILE A 25 -4.24 -0.95 2.98
CA ILE A 25 -3.77 -0.04 4.02
C ILE A 25 -4.98 0.77 4.48
N THR A 26 -5.47 0.49 5.68
CA THR A 26 -6.54 1.27 6.32
C THR A 26 -5.92 2.38 7.16
N VAL A 27 -6.29 3.63 6.88
CA VAL A 27 -5.81 4.82 7.59
C VAL A 27 -6.98 5.56 8.24
N GLY A 28 -6.69 6.44 9.21
CA GLY A 28 -7.68 7.22 9.95
C GLY A 28 -8.34 6.46 11.10
N GLY A 29 -9.20 7.16 11.85
CA GLY A 29 -9.98 6.61 12.96
C GLY A 29 -9.28 6.60 14.32
N GLU A 30 -8.13 7.26 14.48
CA GLU A 30 -7.58 7.57 15.81
C GLU A 30 -8.28 8.78 16.45
N ASP A 31 -8.43 9.87 15.68
CA ASP A 31 -9.05 11.11 16.15
C ASP A 31 -10.57 11.14 15.90
N GLU A 32 -11.32 11.73 16.83
CA GLU A 32 -12.76 11.92 16.66
C GLU A 32 -13.09 12.73 15.40
N GLY A 33 -14.08 12.26 14.63
CA GLY A 33 -14.52 12.90 13.40
C GLY A 33 -13.65 12.61 12.18
N ILE A 34 -12.55 11.87 12.31
CA ILE A 34 -11.76 11.41 11.16
C ILE A 34 -12.26 10.04 10.70
N GLU A 35 -12.78 10.01 9.48
CA GLU A 35 -13.22 8.75 8.85
C GLU A 35 -12.03 7.84 8.52
N THR A 36 -12.31 6.53 8.49
CA THR A 36 -11.35 5.54 8.03
C THR A 36 -11.45 5.34 6.53
N GLU A 37 -10.32 5.29 5.83
CA GLU A 37 -10.26 4.95 4.41
C GLU A 37 -9.30 3.78 4.16
N THR A 38 -9.59 2.92 3.18
CA THR A 38 -8.72 1.79 2.81
C THR A 38 -8.17 1.95 1.41
N PHE A 39 -6.85 1.96 1.30
CA PHE A 39 -6.10 2.08 0.06
C PHE A 39 -5.60 0.70 -0.39
N LYS A 40 -5.77 0.42 -1.68
CA LYS A 40 -5.31 -0.82 -2.32
C LYS A 40 -3.96 -0.59 -3.00
N ALA A 41 -3.04 -1.52 -2.84
CA ALA A 41 -1.69 -1.39 -3.40
C ALA A 41 -1.02 -2.75 -3.66
N HIS A 42 0.12 -2.71 -4.34
CA HIS A 42 0.94 -3.88 -4.66
C HIS A 42 2.18 -3.94 -3.76
N SER A 43 2.35 -5.07 -3.07
CA SER A 43 3.47 -5.29 -2.17
C SER A 43 4.82 -5.19 -2.88
N VAL A 44 4.91 -5.59 -4.16
CA VAL A 44 6.17 -5.53 -4.93
C VAL A 44 6.63 -4.08 -5.14
N ILE A 45 5.70 -3.18 -5.46
CA ILE A 45 5.99 -1.77 -5.67
C ILE A 45 6.36 -1.12 -4.34
N LEU A 46 5.55 -1.30 -3.30
CA LEU A 46 5.80 -0.71 -1.98
C LEU A 46 7.16 -1.12 -1.39
N ARG A 47 7.51 -2.41 -1.45
CA ARG A 47 8.80 -2.92 -0.95
C ARG A 47 10.00 -2.42 -1.76
N SER A 48 9.83 -2.17 -3.06
CA SER A 48 10.87 -1.59 -3.91
C SER A 48 11.10 -0.10 -3.62
N ARG A 49 10.04 0.64 -3.28
CA ARG A 49 10.07 2.10 -3.09
C ARG A 49 10.39 2.54 -1.66
N SER A 50 10.22 1.66 -0.67
CA SER A 50 10.33 2.04 0.73
C SER A 50 10.87 0.90 1.60
N LYS A 51 11.97 1.19 2.33
CA LYS A 51 12.53 0.26 3.33
C LYS A 51 11.54 -0.01 4.47
N TYR A 52 10.70 0.96 4.81
CA TYR A 52 9.63 0.77 5.80
C TYR A 52 8.66 -0.32 5.33
N PHE A 53 8.13 -0.21 4.10
CA PHE A 53 7.24 -1.24 3.56
C PHE A 53 7.96 -2.55 3.27
N GLN A 54 9.24 -2.52 2.91
CA GLN A 54 10.08 -3.72 2.80
C GLN A 54 10.07 -4.54 4.09
N ASN A 55 10.21 -3.86 5.23
CA ASN A 55 10.24 -4.50 6.54
C ASN A 55 8.84 -4.91 7.02
N VAL A 56 7.85 -4.03 6.91
CA VAL A 56 6.49 -4.31 7.40
C VAL A 56 5.81 -5.41 6.59
N LEU A 57 5.99 -5.45 5.27
CA LEU A 57 5.41 -6.52 4.42
C LEU A 57 6.24 -7.80 4.42
N SER A 58 7.23 -7.93 5.30
CA SER A 58 7.96 -9.19 5.49
C SER A 58 7.15 -10.16 6.35
N ASN A 59 7.36 -11.48 6.19
CA ASN A 59 6.63 -12.53 6.91
C ASN A 59 6.90 -12.57 8.44
N LYS A 60 7.48 -11.53 9.04
CA LYS A 60 7.98 -11.53 10.41
C LYS A 60 7.59 -10.27 11.20
N ASN A 61 6.64 -9.48 10.71
CA ASN A 61 6.25 -8.22 11.36
C ASN A 61 4.81 -8.32 11.92
N ASP A 62 4.64 -7.97 13.19
CA ASP A 62 3.36 -7.99 13.90
C ASP A 62 2.44 -6.81 13.51
N GLU A 63 2.97 -5.77 12.87
CA GLU A 63 2.21 -4.62 12.35
C GLU A 63 1.33 -4.98 11.15
N VAL A 64 1.61 -6.09 10.47
CA VAL A 64 0.82 -6.54 9.31
C VAL A 64 0.05 -7.80 9.65
N LYS A 65 -1.25 -7.77 9.39
CA LYS A 65 -2.06 -8.99 9.42
C LYS A 65 -2.09 -9.61 8.03
N LYS A 66 -2.15 -10.93 7.96
CA LYS A 66 -2.43 -11.65 6.71
C LYS A 66 -3.83 -12.22 6.72
N ASP A 67 -4.53 -12.05 5.61
CA ASP A 67 -5.81 -12.69 5.32
C ASP A 67 -5.73 -13.34 3.94
N GLY A 68 -5.47 -14.65 3.92
CA GLY A 68 -5.04 -15.35 2.71
C GLY A 68 -3.80 -14.71 2.10
N GLU A 69 -3.92 -14.28 0.83
CA GLU A 69 -2.86 -13.62 0.07
C GLU A 69 -2.75 -12.11 0.35
N PHE A 70 -3.67 -11.53 1.12
CA PHE A 70 -3.70 -10.10 1.39
C PHE A 70 -2.90 -9.73 2.63
N PHE A 71 -2.11 -8.66 2.51
CA PHE A 71 -1.51 -7.94 3.63
C PHE A 71 -2.43 -6.81 4.07
N LEU A 72 -2.83 -6.82 5.34
CA LEU A 72 -3.69 -5.83 5.95
C LEU A 72 -2.89 -4.98 6.92
N LEU A 73 -2.74 -3.69 6.63
CA LEU A 73 -2.07 -2.71 7.48
C LEU A 73 -3.09 -1.73 8.03
N LYS A 74 -2.90 -1.31 9.28
CA LYS A 74 -3.65 -0.23 9.90
C LYS A 74 -2.71 0.89 10.31
N LYS A 75 -3.05 2.12 9.94
CA LYS A 75 -2.36 3.36 10.36
C LYS A 75 -3.40 4.39 10.81
N PRO A 76 -4.01 4.17 11.98
CA PRO A 76 -5.13 4.99 12.44
C PRO A 76 -4.73 6.45 12.67
N ASN A 77 -3.43 6.67 12.91
CA ASN A 77 -2.77 7.94 13.11
C ASN A 77 -2.45 8.74 11.82
N ILE A 78 -2.77 8.19 10.65
CA ILE A 78 -2.56 8.87 9.37
C ILE A 78 -3.92 9.28 8.82
N TYR A 79 -4.06 10.56 8.47
CA TYR A 79 -5.31 11.05 7.90
C TYR A 79 -5.45 10.61 6.44
N PRO A 80 -6.65 10.24 5.98
CA PRO A 80 -6.87 9.80 4.59
C PRO A 80 -6.31 10.77 3.53
N ASP A 81 -6.55 12.07 3.70
CA ASP A 81 -6.08 13.10 2.77
C ASP A 81 -4.55 13.18 2.72
N VAL A 82 -3.88 12.97 3.86
CA VAL A 82 -2.41 12.95 3.94
C VAL A 82 -1.85 11.71 3.23
N PHE A 83 -2.54 10.57 3.31
CA PHE A 83 -2.09 9.35 2.66
C PHE A 83 -2.27 9.36 1.13
N ARG A 84 -3.23 10.13 0.62
CA ARG A 84 -3.53 10.22 -0.82
C ARG A 84 -2.52 11.09 -1.60
N LEU A 85 -1.87 12.05 -0.94
CA LEU A 85 -0.90 13.00 -1.51
C LEU A 85 0.42 12.32 -1.92
#